data_AF-A0A0U9HH64-F1
#
_entry.id   AF-A0A0U9HH64-F1
#
_cell.length_a   1.000
_cell.length_b   1.000
_cell.length_c   1.000
_cell.angle_alpha   90.00
_cell.angle_beta   90.00
_cell.angle_gamma   90.00
#
_symmetry.space_group_name_H-M   'P 1'
#
loop_
_entity.id
_entity.type
_entity.pdbx_description
1 polymer ?
#
loop_
_entity_poly.entity_id
_entity_poly.type
_entity_poly.pdbx_seq_one_letter_code
_entity_poly.pdbx_strand_id
1 'polypeptide(L)'
;MREKGICALCGFEAKLTFEHIPPKCSGNNKRTKGINFDSYIKGNLVNDNKALDDLKGLKYKSMQKGMGKYSLCESCNNNTGTWYGNEYCYFSNTVASLLKKEGYEVNSMISFTMRMKPLNVMKQIISMFCSINPATFIDQALRDFVLEKQNLNFNSNKYKVSAFIYPEGMDKHLGRQGLLYNNGAIVNVSEISTYPIGFCLYKEPFYKEFMFGGEITDFKNAKYNEEHTVNLRLPVLSRKSIVANKFRQ
;
A
#
# COMPACT_ATOMS: atom_id res chain seq x y z
N MET A 1 26.45 -4.17 -2.89
CA MET A 1 26.25 -5.56 -3.37
C MET A 1 24.75 -5.78 -3.55
N ARG A 2 24.26 -6.44 -4.61
CA ARG A 2 22.85 -6.86 -4.63
C ARG A 2 22.71 -8.01 -3.63
N GLU A 3 21.86 -7.84 -2.64
CA GLU A 3 21.67 -8.82 -1.57
C GLU A 3 21.01 -10.09 -2.15
N LYS A 4 21.57 -11.26 -1.82
CA LYS A 4 20.83 -12.53 -1.98
C LYS A 4 19.77 -12.59 -0.88
N GLY A 5 18.60 -13.09 -1.21
CA GLY A 5 17.51 -13.27 -0.25
C GLY A 5 16.32 -13.96 -0.87
N ILE A 6 15.28 -14.16 -0.06
CA ILE A 6 14.04 -14.78 -0.50
C ILE A 6 13.19 -13.75 -1.24
N CYS A 7 12.82 -14.04 -2.49
CA CYS A 7 11.89 -13.23 -3.25
C CYS A 7 10.52 -13.22 -2.57
N ALA A 8 9.99 -12.03 -2.28
CA ALA A 8 8.72 -11.86 -1.58
C ALA A 8 7.51 -12.38 -2.38
N LEU A 9 7.67 -12.59 -3.69
CA LEU A 9 6.60 -13.04 -4.58
C LEU A 9 6.69 -14.52 -4.96
N CYS A 10 7.85 -15.04 -5.38
CA CYS A 10 7.97 -16.45 -5.73
C CYS A 10 8.47 -17.34 -4.58
N GLY A 11 9.00 -16.75 -3.49
CA GLY A 11 9.52 -17.51 -2.35
C GLY A 11 10.88 -18.18 -2.59
N PHE A 12 11.45 -18.07 -3.80
CA PHE A 12 12.78 -18.63 -4.09
C PHE A 12 13.91 -17.71 -3.64
N GLU A 13 15.03 -18.31 -3.22
CA GLU A 13 16.26 -17.59 -2.97
C GLU A 13 16.86 -17.11 -4.30
N ALA A 14 17.11 -15.80 -4.41
CA ALA A 14 17.63 -15.19 -5.62
C ALA A 14 18.37 -13.89 -5.29
N LYS A 15 19.02 -13.32 -6.32
CA LYS A 15 19.52 -11.95 -6.27
C LYS A 15 18.33 -11.00 -6.28
N LEU A 16 18.16 -10.22 -5.20
CA LEU A 16 17.05 -9.29 -5.11
C LEU A 16 17.34 -8.01 -5.92
N THR A 17 16.28 -7.50 -6.52
CA THR A 17 16.24 -6.25 -7.29
C THR A 17 15.46 -5.21 -6.51
N PHE A 18 15.79 -3.94 -6.74
CA PHE A 18 15.09 -2.83 -6.12
C PHE A 18 13.72 -2.66 -6.79
N GLU A 19 12.66 -2.89 -6.02
CA GLU A 19 11.29 -2.62 -6.44
C GLU A 19 10.85 -1.25 -5.90
N HIS A 20 10.24 -0.44 -6.75
CA HIS A 20 9.66 0.85 -6.36
C HIS A 20 8.26 0.60 -5.80
N ILE A 21 8.00 1.12 -4.60
CA ILE A 21 6.71 0.98 -3.94
C ILE A 21 6.27 2.40 -3.57
N PRO A 22 5.18 2.93 -4.16
CA PRO A 22 4.54 2.45 -5.39
C PRO A 22 5.44 2.56 -6.63
N PRO A 23 5.04 2.04 -7.82
CA PRO A 23 5.81 2.15 -9.04
C PRO A 23 6.31 3.56 -9.37
N LYS A 24 7.49 3.68 -9.97
CA LYS A 24 8.10 4.99 -10.29
C LYS A 24 7.21 5.88 -11.16
N CYS A 25 6.42 5.29 -12.06
CA CYS A 25 5.50 6.03 -12.94
C CYS A 25 4.28 6.63 -12.25
N SER A 26 4.03 6.30 -10.97
CA SER A 26 2.95 6.89 -10.17
C SER A 26 3.42 8.11 -9.35
N GLY A 27 4.56 8.71 -9.70
CA GLY A 27 5.14 9.86 -9.01
C GLY A 27 6.23 9.52 -7.99
N ASN A 28 6.53 8.24 -7.76
CA ASN A 28 7.59 7.79 -6.86
C ASN A 28 8.99 7.84 -7.51
N ASN A 29 9.43 9.05 -7.87
CA ASN A 29 10.67 9.28 -8.63
C ASN A 29 11.58 10.35 -8.01
N LYS A 30 11.16 10.96 -6.89
CA LYS A 30 11.90 12.01 -6.20
C LYS A 30 12.78 11.43 -5.09
N ARG A 31 13.85 12.15 -4.76
CA ARG A 31 14.67 11.82 -3.59
C ARG A 31 13.82 11.95 -2.33
N THR A 32 13.85 10.92 -1.49
CA THR A 32 13.14 10.93 -0.20
C THR A 32 14.06 10.51 0.95
N LYS A 33 13.63 10.81 2.18
CA LYS A 33 14.29 10.40 3.42
C LYS A 33 13.44 9.31 4.07
N GLY A 34 13.92 8.06 4.02
CA GLY A 34 13.26 6.94 4.69
C GLY A 34 13.63 6.91 6.17
N ILE A 35 12.63 6.86 7.04
CA ILE A 35 12.80 6.74 8.49
C ILE A 35 12.24 5.39 8.92
N ASN A 36 13.00 4.62 9.72
CA ASN A 36 12.49 3.38 10.31
C ASN A 36 11.52 3.72 11.46
N PHE A 37 10.43 2.95 11.57
CA PHE A 37 9.44 3.10 12.62
C PHE A 37 10.05 3.09 14.03
N ASP A 38 11.00 2.19 14.32
CA ASP A 38 11.67 2.17 15.64
C ASP A 38 12.42 3.47 15.94
N SER A 39 13.09 4.04 14.93
CA SER A 39 13.77 5.33 15.06
C SER A 39 12.78 6.47 15.26
N TYR A 40 11.65 6.41 14.55
CA TYR A 40 10.56 7.38 14.68
C TYR A 40 9.94 7.35 16.08
N ILE A 41 9.63 6.15 16.59
CA ILE A 41 9.07 5.95 17.93
C ILE A 41 10.05 6.40 19.01
N LYS A 42 11.30 5.94 18.97
CA LYS A 42 12.32 6.34 19.97
C LYS A 42 12.61 7.83 19.97
N GLY A 43 12.54 8.49 18.81
CA GLY A 43 12.83 9.91 18.72
C GLY A 43 11.66 10.83 19.10
N ASN A 44 10.41 10.34 19.00
CA ASN A 44 9.21 11.15 19.24
C ASN A 44 8.45 10.80 20.52
N LEU A 45 8.48 9.54 21.01
CA LEU A 45 7.81 9.18 22.28
C LEU A 45 8.66 9.51 23.52
N VAL A 46 9.96 9.78 23.37
CA VAL A 46 10.85 10.11 24.50
C VAL A 46 10.87 11.62 24.80
N ASN A 47 10.26 12.44 23.93
CA ASN A 47 10.15 13.88 24.11
C ASN A 47 8.68 14.29 24.02
N ASP A 48 8.02 14.44 25.16
CA ASP A 48 6.58 14.78 25.30
C ASP A 48 6.17 16.10 24.60
N ASN A 49 7.14 16.92 24.17
CA ASN A 49 6.92 18.22 23.53
C ASN A 49 7.16 18.25 22.01
N LYS A 50 7.48 17.13 21.34
CA LYS A 50 7.63 17.11 19.88
C LYS A 50 6.32 16.75 19.18
N ALA A 51 5.92 17.58 18.23
CA ALA A 51 4.83 17.23 17.33
C ALA A 51 5.19 15.95 16.55
N LEU A 52 4.19 15.08 16.28
CA LEU A 52 4.38 13.80 15.59
C LEU A 52 5.01 13.92 14.19
N ASP A 53 5.01 15.12 13.61
CA ASP A 53 5.60 15.48 12.32
C ASP A 53 6.96 16.21 12.43
N ASP A 54 7.50 16.42 13.64
CA ASP A 54 8.84 16.97 13.83
C ASP A 54 9.93 15.89 13.63
N LEU A 55 10.39 15.75 12.40
CA LEU A 55 11.42 14.77 12.02
C LEU A 55 12.85 15.27 12.29
N LYS A 56 13.03 16.44 12.90
CA LYS A 56 14.36 17.00 13.17
C LYS A 56 15.15 16.08 14.11
N GLY A 57 16.36 15.74 13.68
CA GLY A 57 17.29 14.90 14.44
C GLY A 57 17.07 13.40 14.32
N LEU A 58 16.04 12.93 13.59
CA LEU A 58 15.84 11.50 13.36
C LEU A 58 16.87 10.96 12.36
N LYS A 59 17.44 9.78 12.66
CA LYS A 59 18.27 9.04 11.70
C LYS A 59 17.40 8.61 10.52
N TYR A 60 17.85 8.93 9.31
CA TYR A 60 17.18 8.57 8.06
C TYR A 60 18.14 7.94 7.06
N LYS A 61 17.60 7.16 6.13
CA LYS A 61 18.30 6.65 4.94
C LYS A 61 17.88 7.49 3.73
N SER A 62 18.84 8.07 3.03
CA SER A 62 18.56 8.79 1.78
C SER A 62 18.23 7.79 0.67
N MET A 63 17.06 7.93 0.04
CA MET A 63 16.63 7.12 -1.09
C MET A 63 16.63 8.01 -2.35
N GLN A 64 17.60 7.79 -3.24
CA GLN A 64 17.86 8.72 -4.35
C GLN A 64 16.86 8.62 -5.51
N LYS A 65 16.14 7.50 -5.65
CA LYS A 65 15.29 7.21 -6.83
C LYS A 65 13.81 7.02 -6.50
N GLY A 66 13.37 7.43 -5.31
CA GLY A 66 12.06 7.11 -4.76
C GLY A 66 12.11 6.02 -3.69
N MET A 67 10.96 5.74 -3.08
CA MET A 67 10.75 4.71 -2.08
C MET A 67 10.70 3.31 -2.70
N GLY A 68 11.16 2.33 -1.96
CA GLY A 68 11.25 0.97 -2.46
C GLY A 68 12.10 0.08 -1.58
N LYS A 69 12.23 -1.18 -2.00
CA LYS A 69 12.94 -2.21 -1.24
C LYS A 69 13.57 -3.23 -2.19
N TYR A 70 14.69 -3.82 -1.77
CA TYR A 70 15.17 -5.04 -2.41
C TYR A 70 14.32 -6.21 -1.90
N SER A 71 13.30 -6.60 -2.66
CA SER A 71 12.30 -7.60 -2.24
C SER A 71 11.96 -8.65 -3.29
N LEU A 72 12.19 -8.37 -4.57
CA LEU A 72 11.78 -9.24 -5.67
C LEU A 72 12.99 -9.72 -6.47
N CYS A 73 12.96 -10.96 -6.94
CA CYS A 73 13.89 -11.41 -7.98
C CYS A 73 13.58 -10.69 -9.31
N GLU A 74 14.55 -10.71 -10.23
CA GLU A 74 14.45 -9.99 -11.50
C GLU A 74 13.24 -10.40 -12.33
N SER A 75 12.94 -11.69 -12.43
CA SER A 75 11.79 -12.17 -13.22
C SER A 75 10.46 -11.70 -12.63
N CYS A 76 10.26 -11.82 -11.31
CA CYS A 76 9.04 -11.36 -10.65
C CYS A 76 8.87 -9.84 -10.80
N ASN A 77 9.94 -9.07 -10.57
CA ASN A 77 9.90 -7.62 -10.66
C ASN A 77 9.54 -7.14 -12.08
N ASN A 78 10.22 -7.69 -13.09
CA ASN A 78 9.95 -7.37 -14.49
C ASN A 78 8.51 -7.76 -14.87
N ASN A 79 8.06 -8.95 -14.48
CA ASN A 79 6.71 -9.42 -14.77
C ASN A 79 5.63 -8.53 -14.15
N THR A 80 5.69 -8.22 -12.86
CA THR A 80 4.67 -7.38 -12.21
C THR A 80 4.67 -5.97 -12.78
N GLY A 81 5.85 -5.40 -13.04
CA GLY A 81 5.98 -4.09 -13.69
C GLY A 81 5.34 -4.06 -15.08
N THR A 82 5.59 -5.08 -15.91
CA THR A 82 5.03 -5.17 -17.27
C THR A 82 3.53 -5.51 -17.29
N TRP A 83 3.08 -6.45 -16.45
CA TRP A 83 1.71 -6.95 -16.48
C TRP A 83 0.71 -5.99 -15.83
N TYR A 84 1.11 -5.34 -14.73
CA TYR A 84 0.16 -4.64 -13.85
C TYR A 84 0.55 -3.18 -13.61
N GLY A 85 1.85 -2.86 -13.60
CA GLY A 85 2.37 -1.55 -13.22
C GLY A 85 1.80 -0.38 -14.04
N ASN A 86 1.65 -0.55 -15.36
CA ASN A 86 1.12 0.50 -16.23
C ASN A 86 -0.30 0.93 -15.85
N GLU A 87 -1.18 -0.04 -15.58
CA GLU A 87 -2.56 0.25 -15.22
C GLU A 87 -2.64 0.91 -13.83
N TYR A 88 -1.85 0.44 -12.88
CA TYR A 88 -1.74 1.08 -11.58
C TYR A 88 -1.28 2.53 -11.69
N CYS A 89 -0.29 2.81 -12.55
CA CYS A 89 0.20 4.17 -12.76
C CYS A 89 -0.88 5.05 -13.41
N TYR A 90 -1.63 4.53 -14.37
CA TYR A 90 -2.79 5.22 -14.93
C TYR A 90 -3.83 5.54 -13.84
N PHE A 91 -4.18 4.55 -13.02
CA PHE A 91 -5.10 4.71 -11.89
C PHE A 91 -4.64 5.81 -10.93
N SER A 92 -3.43 5.69 -10.39
CA SER A 92 -2.85 6.64 -9.44
C SER A 92 -2.74 8.05 -10.03
N ASN A 93 -2.26 8.19 -11.27
CA ASN A 93 -2.08 9.50 -11.90
C ASN A 93 -3.41 10.19 -12.24
N THR A 94 -4.45 9.41 -12.54
CA THR A 94 -5.81 9.92 -12.72
C THR A 94 -6.34 10.51 -11.42
N VAL A 95 -6.19 9.79 -10.31
CA VAL A 95 -6.57 10.30 -8.97
C VAL A 95 -5.79 11.56 -8.63
N ALA A 96 -4.47 11.59 -8.85
CA ALA A 96 -3.66 12.79 -8.59
C ALA A 96 -4.12 14.01 -9.41
N SER A 97 -4.49 13.79 -10.67
CA SER A 97 -4.98 14.85 -11.56
C SER A 97 -6.34 15.37 -11.12
N LEU A 98 -7.23 14.47 -10.67
CA LEU A 98 -8.53 14.84 -10.11
C LEU A 98 -8.35 15.74 -8.88
N LEU A 99 -7.52 15.34 -7.91
CA LEU A 99 -7.28 16.13 -6.70
C LEU A 99 -6.69 17.51 -7.00
N LYS A 100 -5.81 17.60 -8.01
CA LYS A 100 -5.22 18.88 -8.43
C LYS A 100 -6.26 19.80 -9.07
N LYS A 101 -7.22 19.25 -9.82
CA LYS A 101 -8.23 20.01 -10.56
C LYS A 101 -9.40 20.44 -9.69
N GLU A 102 -9.95 19.51 -8.93
CA GLU A 102 -11.20 19.68 -8.17
C GLU A 102 -10.94 20.06 -6.70
N GLY A 103 -9.70 19.92 -6.22
CA GLY A 103 -9.36 20.09 -4.81
C GLY A 103 -9.77 18.88 -3.96
N TYR A 104 -9.61 19.01 -2.65
CA TYR A 104 -10.04 18.01 -1.68
C TYR A 104 -10.29 18.65 -0.31
N GLU A 105 -11.16 18.01 0.48
CA GLU A 105 -11.37 18.34 1.89
C GLU A 105 -11.03 17.10 2.74
N VAL A 106 -10.24 17.28 3.80
CA VAL A 106 -9.90 16.20 4.73
C VAL A 106 -11.16 15.73 5.47
N ASN A 107 -11.27 14.42 5.72
CA ASN A 107 -12.44 13.78 6.34
C ASN A 107 -13.74 13.88 5.50
N SER A 108 -13.63 14.24 4.22
CA SER A 108 -14.73 14.16 3.26
C SER A 108 -14.69 12.84 2.46
N MET A 109 -15.67 12.66 1.56
CA MET A 109 -15.68 11.57 0.58
C MET A 109 -15.50 12.17 -0.81
N ILE A 110 -14.61 11.60 -1.62
CA ILE A 110 -14.51 11.92 -3.04
C ILE A 110 -15.08 10.77 -3.85
N SER A 111 -15.99 11.11 -4.76
CA SER A 111 -16.56 10.18 -5.73
C SER A 111 -16.02 10.49 -7.13
N PHE A 112 -15.57 9.47 -7.85
CA PHE A 112 -15.14 9.62 -9.22
C PHE A 112 -15.38 8.35 -10.02
N THR A 113 -15.54 8.54 -11.32
CA THR A 113 -15.71 7.46 -12.29
C THR A 113 -14.51 7.41 -13.21
N MET A 114 -13.99 6.22 -13.48
CA MET A 114 -12.95 6.05 -14.47
C MET A 114 -13.01 4.70 -15.16
N ARG A 115 -12.54 4.66 -16.41
CA ARG A 115 -12.37 3.42 -17.16
C ARG A 115 -10.97 2.89 -16.92
N MET A 116 -10.86 1.69 -16.37
CA MET A 116 -9.57 1.07 -16.02
C MET A 116 -9.66 -0.46 -16.04
N LYS A 117 -8.54 -1.17 -15.88
CA LYS A 117 -8.47 -2.64 -15.75
C LYS A 117 -8.38 -3.04 -14.27
N PRO A 118 -9.49 -3.36 -13.58
CA PRO A 118 -9.51 -3.46 -12.11
C PRO A 118 -8.61 -4.57 -11.58
N LEU A 119 -8.57 -5.72 -12.26
CA LEU A 119 -7.72 -6.83 -11.84
C LEU A 119 -6.23 -6.48 -11.92
N ASN A 120 -5.80 -5.76 -12.95
CA ASN A 120 -4.41 -5.33 -13.07
C ASN A 120 -4.03 -4.39 -11.92
N VAL A 121 -4.89 -3.42 -11.58
CA VAL A 121 -4.68 -2.53 -10.42
C VAL A 121 -4.60 -3.34 -9.13
N MET A 122 -5.53 -4.27 -8.91
CA MET A 122 -5.55 -5.14 -7.72
C MET A 122 -4.29 -5.99 -7.60
N LYS A 123 -3.83 -6.64 -8.68
CA LYS A 123 -2.61 -7.45 -8.67
C LYS A 123 -1.35 -6.62 -8.42
N GLN A 124 -1.28 -5.38 -8.91
CA GLN A 124 -0.19 -4.47 -8.56
C GLN A 124 -0.25 -4.05 -7.08
N ILE A 125 -1.44 -3.80 -6.53
CA ILE A 125 -1.59 -3.49 -5.09
C ILE A 125 -1.10 -4.67 -4.25
N ILE A 126 -1.50 -5.89 -4.58
CA ILE A 126 -1.05 -7.08 -3.86
C ILE A 126 0.46 -7.32 -4.03
N SER A 127 1.05 -7.09 -5.20
CA SER A 127 2.50 -7.25 -5.40
C SER A 127 3.32 -6.32 -4.48
N MET A 128 2.84 -5.10 -4.28
CA MET A 128 3.43 -4.15 -3.33
C MET A 128 3.29 -4.66 -1.89
N PHE A 129 2.12 -5.18 -1.50
CA PHE A 129 1.92 -5.77 -0.18
C PHE A 129 2.79 -7.00 0.07
N CYS A 130 3.00 -7.85 -0.93
CA CYS A 130 3.95 -8.96 -0.84
C CYS A 130 5.35 -8.45 -0.47
N SER A 131 5.82 -7.37 -1.11
CA SER A 131 7.16 -6.82 -0.88
C SER A 131 7.39 -6.23 0.51
N ILE A 132 6.36 -5.69 1.16
CA ILE A 132 6.47 -5.05 2.48
C ILE A 132 6.10 -5.97 3.65
N ASN A 133 5.59 -7.17 3.39
CA ASN A 133 5.12 -8.10 4.42
C ASN A 133 5.96 -9.39 4.49
N PRO A 134 6.05 -10.01 5.68
CA PRO A 134 6.65 -11.33 5.81
C PRO A 134 5.74 -12.44 5.26
N ALA A 135 6.33 -13.59 4.94
CA ALA A 135 5.62 -14.78 4.48
C ALA A 135 4.63 -15.36 5.52
N THR A 136 4.75 -14.98 6.80
CA THR A 136 3.76 -15.33 7.84
C THR A 136 2.46 -14.55 7.70
N PHE A 137 2.49 -13.39 7.03
CA PHE A 137 1.31 -12.59 6.75
C PHE A 137 0.71 -12.92 5.39
N ILE A 138 1.56 -13.04 4.36
CA ILE A 138 1.17 -13.34 2.98
C ILE A 138 1.37 -14.83 2.71
N ASP A 139 0.29 -15.56 2.42
CA ASP A 139 0.37 -16.97 2.08
C ASP A 139 0.70 -17.23 0.60
N GLN A 140 0.87 -18.51 0.24
CA GLN A 140 1.19 -18.89 -1.13
C GLN A 140 0.05 -18.59 -2.10
N ALA A 141 -1.20 -18.82 -1.71
CA ALA A 141 -2.36 -18.55 -2.57
C ALA A 141 -2.45 -17.07 -3.00
N LEU A 142 -2.18 -16.14 -2.08
CA LEU A 142 -2.14 -14.71 -2.41
C LEU A 142 -0.95 -14.33 -3.31
N ARG A 143 0.18 -15.05 -3.21
CA ARG A 143 1.31 -14.90 -4.15
C ARG A 143 0.98 -15.45 -5.53
N ASP A 144 0.36 -16.62 -5.61
CA ASP A 144 -0.06 -17.24 -6.87
C ASP A 144 -1.09 -16.37 -7.60
N PHE A 145 -1.99 -15.73 -6.84
CA PHE A 145 -2.89 -14.71 -7.37
C PHE A 145 -2.14 -13.58 -8.10
N VAL A 146 -0.91 -13.23 -7.74
CA VAL A 146 -0.12 -12.23 -8.47
C VAL A 146 0.75 -12.85 -9.56
N LEU A 147 1.33 -14.04 -9.32
CA LEU A 147 2.25 -14.70 -10.26
C LEU A 147 1.54 -15.19 -11.53
N GLU A 148 0.24 -15.43 -11.47
CA GLU A 148 -0.56 -15.93 -12.58
C GLU A 148 -1.53 -14.87 -13.09
N LYS A 149 -1.31 -14.37 -14.30
CA LYS A 149 -2.13 -13.30 -14.90
C LYS A 149 -3.63 -13.57 -14.86
N GLN A 150 -4.04 -14.78 -15.21
CA GLN A 150 -5.45 -15.17 -15.34
C GLN A 150 -6.08 -15.68 -14.04
N ASN A 151 -5.29 -15.80 -12.95
CA ASN A 151 -5.79 -16.34 -11.70
C ASN A 151 -6.71 -15.33 -11.01
N LEU A 152 -7.96 -15.73 -10.75
CA LEU A 152 -8.98 -14.94 -10.06
C LEU A 152 -9.22 -15.41 -8.61
N ASN A 153 -8.47 -16.42 -8.16
CA ASN A 153 -8.62 -17.07 -6.86
C ASN A 153 -8.01 -16.23 -5.74
N PHE A 154 -8.65 -15.10 -5.45
CA PHE A 154 -8.38 -14.31 -4.26
C PHE A 154 -9.36 -14.70 -3.15
N ASN A 155 -8.84 -15.21 -2.03
CA ASN A 155 -9.65 -15.65 -0.91
C ASN A 155 -10.17 -14.45 -0.08
N SER A 156 -11.37 -13.97 -0.42
CA SER A 156 -12.04 -12.86 0.26
C SER A 156 -12.48 -13.16 1.70
N ASN A 157 -12.46 -14.42 2.13
CA ASN A 157 -12.68 -14.78 3.53
C ASN A 157 -11.41 -14.61 4.38
N LYS A 158 -10.24 -14.53 3.72
CA LYS A 158 -8.95 -14.41 4.39
C LYS A 158 -8.32 -13.03 4.25
N TYR A 159 -8.51 -12.38 3.10
CA TYR A 159 -7.99 -11.05 2.83
C TYR A 159 -9.07 -10.09 2.34
N LYS A 160 -8.94 -8.81 2.71
CA LYS A 160 -9.75 -7.70 2.18
C LYS A 160 -8.84 -6.54 1.83
N VAL A 161 -9.18 -5.81 0.77
CA VAL A 161 -8.42 -4.63 0.34
C VAL A 161 -9.31 -3.41 0.35
N SER A 162 -8.80 -2.35 0.95
CA SER A 162 -9.45 -1.03 0.93
C SER A 162 -8.51 0.03 0.38
N ALA A 163 -9.09 1.10 -0.16
CA ALA A 163 -8.39 2.28 -0.65
C ALA A 163 -8.92 3.56 0.00
N PHE A 164 -8.10 4.60 0.04
CA PHE A 164 -8.48 5.92 0.53
C PHE A 164 -7.65 7.01 -0.15
N ILE A 165 -8.21 8.21 -0.29
CA ILE A 165 -7.48 9.35 -0.81
C ILE A 165 -6.45 9.80 0.23
N TYR A 166 -5.19 9.91 -0.19
CA TYR A 166 -4.06 10.33 0.64
C TYR A 166 -3.36 11.51 -0.04
N PRO A 167 -3.91 12.73 0.12
CA PRO A 167 -3.51 13.89 -0.67
C PRO A 167 -2.24 14.56 -0.12
N GLU A 168 -1.90 14.30 1.14
CA GLU A 168 -0.73 14.86 1.80
C GLU A 168 -0.31 14.04 3.01
N GLY A 169 0.94 14.20 3.41
CA GLY A 169 1.50 13.57 4.61
C GLY A 169 2.79 12.83 4.32
N MET A 170 3.23 12.05 5.32
CA MET A 170 4.40 11.20 5.19
C MET A 170 4.00 9.92 4.48
N ASP A 171 4.74 9.56 3.43
CA ASP A 171 4.63 8.26 2.80
C ASP A 171 4.88 7.14 3.83
N LYS A 172 3.98 6.15 3.89
CA LYS A 172 3.96 5.08 4.90
C LYS A 172 4.00 3.73 4.21
N HIS A 173 5.02 2.92 4.50
CA HIS A 173 5.05 1.49 4.18
C HIS A 173 5.07 0.70 5.48
N LEU A 174 3.88 0.38 5.99
CA LEU A 174 3.72 -0.36 7.23
C LEU A 174 3.35 -1.80 6.87
N GLY A 175 4.27 -2.73 7.14
CA GLY A 175 4.01 -4.16 7.03
C GLY A 175 2.92 -4.62 8.01
N ARG A 176 2.86 -5.92 8.30
CA ARG A 176 1.85 -6.50 9.20
C ARG A 176 1.85 -5.78 10.55
N GLN A 177 0.67 -5.30 10.93
CA GLN A 177 0.36 -4.72 12.23
C GLN A 177 -0.84 -5.46 12.83
N GLY A 178 -0.87 -5.55 14.16
CA GLY A 178 -2.05 -5.96 14.92
C GLY A 178 -2.58 -4.75 15.68
N LEU A 179 -3.81 -4.34 15.40
CA LEU A 179 -4.48 -3.25 16.10
C LEU A 179 -5.40 -3.84 17.16
N LEU A 180 -5.09 -3.60 18.43
CA LEU A 180 -5.93 -3.99 19.55
C LEU A 180 -6.98 -2.91 19.81
N TYR A 181 -8.23 -3.34 19.96
CA TYR A 181 -9.37 -2.49 20.29
C TYR A 181 -9.81 -2.71 21.74
N ASN A 182 -10.50 -1.73 22.32
CA ASN A 182 -10.96 -1.77 23.71
C ASN A 182 -11.89 -2.95 24.01
N ASN A 183 -12.62 -3.43 23.00
CA ASN A 183 -13.47 -4.62 23.09
C ASN A 183 -12.67 -5.94 22.98
N GLY A 184 -11.34 -5.89 22.99
CA GLY A 184 -10.45 -7.04 22.84
C GLY A 184 -10.25 -7.50 21.39
N ALA A 185 -10.93 -6.91 20.41
CA ALA A 185 -10.77 -7.28 19.01
C ALA A 185 -9.36 -6.95 18.51
N ILE A 186 -8.79 -7.85 17.71
CA ILE A 186 -7.48 -7.64 17.06
C ILE A 186 -7.70 -7.62 15.55
N VAL A 187 -7.39 -6.48 14.92
CA VAL A 187 -7.41 -6.33 13.46
C VAL A 187 -6.00 -6.49 12.93
N ASN A 188 -5.80 -7.45 12.03
CA ASN A 188 -4.53 -7.60 11.32
C ASN A 188 -4.56 -6.77 10.02
N VAL A 189 -3.65 -5.81 9.89
CA VAL A 189 -3.61 -4.89 8.74
C VAL A 189 -2.19 -4.55 8.31
N SER A 190 -1.99 -4.34 7.01
CA SER A 190 -0.81 -3.69 6.43
C SER A 190 -1.24 -2.47 5.63
N GLU A 191 -0.43 -1.41 5.62
CA GLU A 191 -0.76 -0.11 5.04
C GLU A 191 0.34 0.36 4.09
N ILE A 192 -0.06 0.79 2.89
CA ILE A 192 0.78 1.57 1.97
C ILE A 192 0.06 2.90 1.75
N SER A 193 0.60 4.01 2.24
CA SER A 193 0.07 5.34 1.94
C SER A 193 1.11 6.15 1.22
N THR A 194 0.79 6.60 0.02
CA THR A 194 1.64 7.51 -0.74
C THR A 194 0.73 8.43 -1.54
N TYR A 195 1.17 9.67 -1.80
CA TYR A 195 0.39 10.54 -2.68
C TYR A 195 0.11 9.84 -4.02
N PRO A 196 -1.14 9.85 -4.55
CA PRO A 196 -2.36 10.49 -4.03
C PRO A 196 -3.32 9.53 -3.30
N ILE A 197 -2.98 8.24 -3.21
CA ILE A 197 -3.89 7.17 -2.79
C ILE A 197 -3.17 6.18 -1.87
N GLY A 198 -3.82 5.82 -0.78
CA GLY A 198 -3.38 4.79 0.14
C GLY A 198 -4.23 3.53 0.07
N PHE A 199 -3.64 2.42 0.51
CA PHE A 199 -4.24 1.09 0.51
C PHE A 199 -4.04 0.42 1.85
N CYS A 200 -5.00 -0.40 2.24
CA CYS A 200 -4.92 -1.31 3.37
C CYS A 200 -5.18 -2.74 2.92
N LEU A 201 -4.34 -3.68 3.35
CA LEU A 201 -4.57 -5.11 3.24
C LEU A 201 -4.91 -5.65 4.62
N TYR A 202 -6.16 -6.03 4.81
CA TYR A 202 -6.64 -6.69 6.02
C TYR A 202 -6.52 -8.19 5.88
N LYS A 203 -6.15 -8.85 6.97
CA LYS A 203 -6.19 -10.31 7.11
C LYS A 203 -7.17 -10.65 8.21
N GLU A 204 -7.93 -11.73 8.02
CA GLU A 204 -8.88 -12.24 9.02
C GLU A 204 -8.26 -12.28 10.44
N PRO A 205 -9.06 -12.10 11.50
CA PRO A 205 -10.52 -11.84 11.51
C PRO A 205 -10.88 -10.42 11.03
N PHE A 206 -12.09 -10.27 10.49
CA PHE A 206 -12.60 -8.98 10.00
C PHE A 206 -13.66 -8.39 10.93
N TYR A 207 -13.52 -7.09 11.16
CA TYR A 207 -14.47 -6.27 11.91
C TYR A 207 -14.73 -5.03 11.07
N LYS A 208 -15.90 -4.95 10.42
CA LYS A 208 -16.19 -3.93 9.38
C LYS A 208 -16.07 -2.51 9.92
N GLU A 209 -16.52 -2.30 11.16
CA GLU A 209 -16.44 -1.05 11.91
C GLU A 209 -15.01 -0.58 12.16
N PHE A 210 -14.01 -1.47 12.01
CA PHE A 210 -12.61 -1.21 12.24
C PHE A 210 -11.77 -1.17 10.96
N MET A 211 -12.39 -1.38 9.80
CA MET A 211 -11.74 -1.25 8.50
C MET A 211 -11.87 0.19 7.97
N PHE A 212 -10.75 0.72 7.51
CA PHE A 212 -10.62 2.05 6.92
C PHE A 212 -10.62 1.99 5.39
N GLY A 213 -11.11 3.06 4.77
CA GLY A 213 -11.16 3.22 3.32
C GLY A 213 -12.43 2.62 2.70
N GLY A 214 -12.60 2.85 1.40
CA GLY A 214 -13.58 2.14 0.59
C GLY A 214 -13.03 0.77 0.21
N GLU A 215 -13.80 -0.30 0.46
CA GLU A 215 -13.42 -1.65 0.05
C GLU A 215 -13.37 -1.75 -1.48
N ILE A 216 -12.26 -2.27 -2.00
CA ILE A 216 -12.02 -2.48 -3.45
C ILE A 216 -11.73 -3.95 -3.77
N THR A 217 -12.01 -4.87 -2.83
CA THR A 217 -11.78 -6.32 -3.00
C THR A 217 -12.44 -6.86 -4.27
N ASP A 218 -13.57 -6.29 -4.69
CA ASP A 218 -14.33 -6.71 -5.87
C ASP A 218 -13.60 -6.48 -7.20
N PHE A 219 -12.48 -5.76 -7.22
CA PHE A 219 -11.63 -5.65 -8.40
C PHE A 219 -11.10 -7.01 -8.87
N LYS A 220 -11.05 -8.00 -7.96
CA LYS A 220 -10.69 -9.38 -8.30
C LYS A 220 -11.65 -10.05 -9.30
N ASN A 221 -12.87 -9.53 -9.44
CA ASN A 221 -13.94 -10.16 -10.22
C ASN A 221 -13.79 -9.89 -11.73
N ALA A 222 -12.99 -8.90 -12.13
CA ALA A 222 -12.67 -8.63 -13.53
C ALA A 222 -11.64 -9.64 -14.06
N LYS A 223 -11.64 -9.89 -15.38
CA LYS A 223 -10.60 -10.68 -16.04
C LYS A 223 -9.34 -9.85 -16.27
N TYR A 224 -8.21 -10.53 -16.48
CA TYR A 224 -6.96 -9.85 -16.81
C TYR A 224 -7.11 -9.06 -18.11
N ASN A 225 -6.67 -7.81 -18.10
CA ASN A 225 -6.80 -6.84 -19.18
C ASN A 225 -8.24 -6.44 -19.58
N GLU A 226 -9.25 -6.87 -18.83
CA GLU A 226 -10.62 -6.43 -19.06
C GLU A 226 -10.82 -5.02 -18.48
N GLU A 227 -11.31 -4.12 -19.32
CA GLU A 227 -11.61 -2.74 -18.92
C GLU A 227 -13.04 -2.61 -18.42
N HIS A 228 -13.20 -1.89 -17.31
CA HIS A 228 -14.48 -1.59 -16.69
C HIS A 228 -14.57 -0.10 -16.39
N THR A 229 -15.76 0.46 -16.49
CA THR A 229 -16.06 1.77 -15.89
C THR A 229 -16.35 1.56 -14.41
N VAL A 230 -15.42 1.98 -13.55
CA VAL A 230 -15.50 1.81 -12.11
C VAL A 230 -15.91 3.13 -11.46
N ASN A 231 -16.90 3.05 -10.57
CA ASN A 231 -17.30 4.15 -9.71
C ASN A 231 -16.68 3.95 -8.33
N LEU A 232 -15.79 4.86 -7.94
CA LEU A 232 -15.14 4.83 -6.64
C LEU A 232 -15.64 5.97 -5.77
N ARG A 233 -15.96 5.64 -4.52
CA ARG A 233 -16.28 6.60 -3.47
C ARG A 233 -15.35 6.35 -2.30
N LEU A 234 -14.33 7.17 -2.16
CA LEU A 234 -13.22 6.97 -1.22
C LEU A 234 -13.17 8.10 -0.18
N PRO A 235 -12.92 7.78 1.10
CA PRO A 235 -12.70 8.81 2.11
C PRO A 235 -11.35 9.50 1.88
N VAL A 236 -11.29 10.80 2.19
CA VAL A 236 -10.05 11.57 2.24
C VAL A 236 -9.49 11.51 3.65
N LEU A 237 -8.39 10.80 3.82
CA LEU A 237 -7.75 10.63 5.12
C LEU A 237 -6.53 11.54 5.25
N SER A 238 -6.42 12.21 6.38
CA SER A 238 -5.26 13.05 6.70
C SER A 238 -4.04 12.24 7.16
N ARG A 239 -2.95 12.97 7.41
CA ARG A 239 -1.61 12.50 7.81
C ARG A 239 -1.58 11.46 8.94
N LYS A 240 -2.61 11.37 9.77
CA LYS A 240 -2.67 10.43 10.90
C LYS A 240 -2.82 9.00 10.36
N SER A 241 -1.80 8.16 10.60
CA SER A 241 -1.86 6.72 10.37
C SER A 241 -3.12 6.12 11.00
N ILE A 242 -3.57 4.98 10.50
CA ILE A 242 -4.53 4.13 11.23
C ILE A 242 -4.08 3.93 12.68
N VAL A 243 -2.76 3.80 12.89
CA VAL A 243 -2.11 3.71 14.21
C VAL A 243 -2.19 5.03 14.99
N ALA A 244 -1.89 6.16 14.34
CA ALA A 244 -1.81 7.46 15.01
C ALA A 244 -3.18 8.12 15.27
N ASN A 245 -4.24 7.71 14.55
CA ASN A 245 -5.61 8.18 14.81
C ASN A 245 -6.15 7.69 16.16
N LYS A 246 -5.48 6.77 16.87
CA LYS A 246 -6.05 6.08 18.04
C LYS A 246 -5.24 6.13 19.33
N PHE A 247 -4.08 6.79 19.35
CA PHE A 247 -3.41 7.16 20.61
C PHE A 247 -4.01 8.41 21.28
N ARG A 248 -5.07 8.97 20.71
CA ARG A 248 -5.90 10.02 21.33
C ARG A 248 -7.34 9.52 21.44
N GLN A 249 -7.59 8.65 22.41
CA GLN A 249 -8.90 8.49 23.04
C GLN A 249 -8.69 8.66 24.54
#